data_AF-A0A926ASE9-F1
#
_entry.id   AF-A0A926ASE9-F1
#
_cell.length_a   1.000
_cell.length_b   1.000
_cell.length_c   1.000
_cell.angle_alpha   90.00
_cell.angle_beta   90.00
_cell.angle_gamma   90.00
#
_symmetry.space_group_name_H-M   'P 1'
#
loop_
_entity.id
_entity.type
_entity.pdbx_description
1 polymer ?
#
loop_
_entity_poly.entity_id
_entity_poly.type
_entity_poly.pdbx_seq_one_letter_code
_entity_poly.pdbx_strand_id
1 'polypeptide(L)'
;AEHAPESAERWYNGFIDQLQSLANDPERFPLALESEHFAAQVRQLLYGRRRKTHRALFTIRPDTVIVLRIRHVAQAPLTELD
;
A
#
# COMPACT_ATOMS: atom_id res chain seq x y z
N ALA A 1 -11.71 19.06 -14.62
CA ALA A 1 -10.38 18.90 -15.24
C ALA A 1 -10.09 17.41 -15.31
N GLU A 2 -10.37 16.79 -16.45
CA GLU A 2 -9.91 15.43 -16.74
C GLU A 2 -8.39 15.49 -16.85
N HIS A 3 -7.69 14.90 -15.88
CA HIS A 3 -6.24 14.98 -15.81
C HIS A 3 -5.62 14.15 -16.94
N ALA A 4 -4.66 14.76 -17.65
CA ALA A 4 -3.99 14.20 -18.81
C ALA A 4 -3.58 12.72 -18.60
N PRO A 5 -3.89 11.82 -19.56
CA PRO A 5 -3.70 10.36 -19.42
C PRO A 5 -2.26 9.97 -19.05
N GLU A 6 -1.28 10.71 -19.57
CA GLU A 6 0.14 10.51 -19.30
C GLU A 6 0.52 10.68 -17.81
N SER A 7 -0.20 11.53 -17.06
CA SER A 7 0.05 11.70 -15.63
C SER A 7 -0.54 10.57 -14.79
N ALA A 8 -1.66 10.00 -15.22
CA ALA A 8 -2.25 8.82 -14.59
C ALA A 8 -1.40 7.58 -14.84
N GLU A 9 -0.91 7.41 -16.06
CA GLU A 9 -0.02 6.31 -16.44
C GLU A 9 1.30 6.33 -15.65
N ARG A 10 1.98 7.49 -15.58
CA ARG A 10 3.20 7.62 -14.77
C ARG A 10 2.96 7.31 -13.30
N TRP A 11 1.82 7.76 -12.76
CA TRP A 11 1.45 7.46 -11.37
C TRP A 11 1.22 5.95 -11.18
N TYR A 12 0.51 5.32 -12.11
CA TYR A 12 0.22 3.89 -12.07
C TYR A 12 1.50 3.07 -12.15
N ASN A 13 2.33 3.29 -13.18
CA ASN A 13 3.58 2.56 -13.37
C ASN A 13 4.51 2.71 -12.15
N GLY A 14 4.70 3.94 -11.66
CA GLY A 14 5.51 4.16 -10.47
C GLY A 14 4.94 3.53 -9.19
N PHE A 15 3.63 3.33 -9.09
CA PHE A 15 3.04 2.59 -7.98
C PHE A 15 3.25 1.08 -8.12
N ILE A 16 3.11 0.54 -9.35
CA ILE A 16 3.42 -0.85 -9.65
C ILE A 16 4.88 -1.17 -9.33
N ASP A 17 5.83 -0.32 -9.71
CA ASP A 17 7.26 -0.50 -9.40
C ASP A 17 7.49 -0.59 -7.88
N GLN A 18 6.81 0.27 -7.12
CA GLN A 18 6.87 0.27 -5.66
C GLN A 18 6.26 -1.01 -5.06
N LEU A 19 5.18 -1.54 -5.63
CA LEU A 19 4.58 -2.82 -5.22
C LEU A 19 5.50 -4.00 -5.56
N GLN A 20 6.14 -4.01 -6.72
CA GLN A 20 7.10 -5.04 -7.09
C GLN A 20 8.32 -5.04 -6.16
N SER A 21 8.73 -3.88 -5.63
CA SER A 21 9.81 -3.79 -4.65
C SER A 21 9.55 -4.58 -3.35
N LEU A 22 8.28 -4.89 -3.06
CA LEU A 22 7.90 -5.72 -1.90
C LEU A 22 8.50 -7.13 -2.00
N ALA A 23 8.77 -7.65 -3.19
CA ALA A 23 9.36 -8.98 -3.34
C ALA A 23 10.79 -9.09 -2.81
N ASN A 24 11.51 -7.95 -2.70
CA ASN A 24 12.93 -7.95 -2.34
C ASN A 24 13.16 -7.60 -0.87
N ASP A 25 12.45 -6.59 -0.36
CA ASP A 25 12.59 -6.12 1.02
C ASP A 25 11.25 -5.56 1.52
N PRO A 26 10.30 -6.44 1.87
CA PRO A 26 8.99 -6.01 2.38
C PRO A 26 9.05 -5.54 3.84
N GLU A 27 10.10 -5.89 4.58
CA GLU A 27 10.23 -5.59 6.01
C GLU A 27 10.65 -4.13 6.27
N ARG A 28 11.27 -3.45 5.30
CA ARG A 28 11.59 -2.01 5.40
C ARG A 28 10.38 -1.11 5.56
N PHE A 29 9.19 -1.59 5.17
CA PHE A 29 7.97 -0.81 5.24
C PHE A 29 7.39 -0.85 6.66
N PRO A 30 6.94 0.29 7.21
CA PRO A 30 6.46 0.36 8.57
C PRO A 30 5.17 -0.45 8.75
N LEU A 31 4.91 -0.83 10.00
CA LEU A 31 3.62 -1.39 10.39
C LEU A 31 2.51 -0.37 10.11
N ALA A 32 1.35 -0.92 9.76
CA ALA A 32 0.10 -0.19 9.65
C ALA A 32 -0.52 -0.04 11.04
N LEU A 33 -1.29 1.01 11.28
CA LEU A 33 -2.09 1.15 12.52
C LEU A 33 -3.03 -0.05 12.71
N GLU A 34 -3.55 -0.54 11.58
CA GLU A 34 -4.35 -1.74 11.48
C GLU A 34 -3.66 -2.97 12.07
N SER A 35 -2.33 -3.04 12.11
CA SER A 35 -1.61 -4.19 12.66
C SER A 35 -1.91 -4.45 14.15
N GLU A 36 -2.40 -3.46 14.88
CA GLU A 36 -2.85 -3.63 16.28
C GLU A 36 -4.20 -4.36 16.38
N HIS A 37 -4.97 -4.37 15.28
CA HIS A 37 -6.32 -4.90 15.21
C HIS A 37 -6.39 -6.26 14.50
N PHE A 38 -5.29 -6.80 14.01
CA PHE A 38 -5.27 -8.09 13.32
C PHE A 38 -4.20 -9.00 13.92
N ALA A 39 -4.47 -10.31 13.94
CA ALA A 39 -3.50 -11.31 14.39
C ALA A 39 -2.25 -11.38 13.49
N ALA A 40 -2.38 -11.01 12.21
CA ALA A 40 -1.26 -10.93 11.28
C ALA A 40 -0.61 -9.54 11.33
N GLN A 41 0.72 -9.49 11.21
CA GLN A 41 1.41 -8.21 11.04
C GLN A 41 1.00 -7.58 9.71
N VAL A 42 0.37 -6.41 9.79
CA VAL A 42 -0.02 -5.62 8.62
C VAL A 42 0.97 -4.48 8.44
N ARG A 43 1.57 -4.39 7.26
CA ARG A 43 2.50 -3.34 6.85
C ARG A 43 1.87 -2.45 5.81
N GLN A 44 2.45 -1.26 5.63
CA GLN A 44 1.94 -0.29 4.68
C GLN A 44 3.03 0.34 3.81
N LEU A 45 2.70 0.48 2.52
CA LEU A 45 3.45 1.27 1.56
C LEU A 45 2.66 2.54 1.23
N LEU A 46 3.22 3.72 1.49
CA LEU A 46 2.60 5.01 1.19
C LEU A 46 3.10 5.58 -0.15
N TYR A 47 2.18 5.82 -1.09
CA TYR A 47 2.47 6.30 -2.43
C TYR A 47 1.71 7.60 -2.77
N GLY A 48 2.31 8.43 -3.61
CA GLY A 48 1.75 9.73 -4.03
C GLY A 48 2.83 10.76 -4.32
N ARG A 49 2.45 11.82 -5.03
CA ARG A 49 3.37 12.83 -5.57
C ARG A 49 3.85 13.82 -4.50
N ARG A 50 3.08 14.89 -4.23
CA ARG A 50 3.42 15.92 -3.22
C ARG A 50 2.96 15.54 -1.81
N ARG A 51 1.83 14.84 -1.73
CA ARG A 51 1.32 14.19 -0.52
C ARG A 51 1.13 12.71 -0.84
N LYS A 52 1.26 11.86 0.16
CA LYS A 52 0.87 10.45 0.04
C LYS A 52 -0.65 10.43 -0.13
N THR A 53 -1.14 9.92 -1.24
CA THR A 53 -2.56 9.86 -1.55
C THR A 53 -3.09 8.44 -1.41
N HIS A 54 -2.26 7.45 -1.70
CA HIS A 54 -2.64 6.05 -1.64
C HIS A 54 -1.71 5.26 -0.72
N ARG A 55 -2.25 4.16 -0.20
CA ARG A 55 -1.51 3.16 0.54
C ARG A 55 -1.85 1.76 0.06
N ALA A 56 -0.85 0.90 0.01
CA ALA A 56 -1.04 -0.53 -0.08
C ALA A 56 -0.86 -1.13 1.30
N LEU A 57 -1.88 -1.86 1.77
CA LEU A 57 -1.83 -2.68 2.97
C LEU A 57 -1.46 -4.09 2.58
N PHE A 58 -0.47 -4.66 3.26
CA PHE A 58 0.02 -5.99 2.93
C PHE A 58 0.51 -6.73 4.16
N THR A 59 0.64 -8.05 4.03
CA THR A 59 1.26 -8.92 5.03
C THR A 59 2.36 -9.76 4.38
N ILE A 60 3.30 -10.20 5.20
CA ILE A 60 4.42 -11.04 4.78
C ILE A 60 4.15 -12.46 5.28
N ARG A 61 4.14 -13.41 4.37
CA ARG A 61 4.16 -14.85 4.64
C ARG A 61 5.54 -15.41 4.29
N PRO A 62 5.90 -16.65 4.70
CA PRO A 62 7.25 -17.17 4.57
C PRO A 62 7.88 -17.05 3.16
N ASP A 63 7.08 -17.15 2.11
CA ASP A 63 7.53 -17.12 0.71
C ASP A 63 6.81 -16.07 -0.15
N THR A 64 5.87 -15.32 0.43
CA THR A 64 4.91 -14.53 -0.34
C THR A 64 4.55 -13.23 0.38
N VAL A 65 4.53 -12.13 -0.37
CA VAL A 65 3.89 -10.89 0.08
C VAL A 65 2.48 -10.81 -0.48
N ILE A 66 1.50 -10.64 0.39
CA ILE A 66 0.09 -10.53 0.00
C ILE A 66 -0.36 -9.09 0.19
N VAL A 67 -0.65 -8.42 -0.92
CA VAL A 67 -1.33 -7.11 -0.89
C VAL A 67 -2.81 -7.34 -0.60
N LEU A 68 -3.24 -6.91 0.58
CA LEU A 68 -4.60 -7.07 1.08
C LEU A 68 -5.53 -6.05 0.42
N ARG A 69 -5.14 -4.77 0.42
CA ARG A 69 -5.95 -3.66 -0.11
C ARG A 69 -5.07 -2.53 -0.61
N ILE A 70 -5.54 -1.86 -1.66
CA ILE A 70 -5.03 -0.56 -2.11
C ILE A 70 -6.11 0.48 -1.84
N ARG A 71 -5.75 1.56 -1.13
CA ARG A 71 -6.71 2.50 -0.55
C ARG A 71 -6.21 3.93 -0.61
N HIS A 72 -7.13 4.90 -0.62
CA HIS A 72 -6.76 6.29 -0.37
C HIS A 72 -6.42 6.48 1.12
N VAL A 73 -5.37 7.24 1.45
CA VAL A 73 -4.87 7.38 2.83
C VAL A 73 -5.85 8.07 3.78
N ALA A 74 -6.78 8.86 3.24
CA ALA A 74 -7.80 9.56 4.03
C ALA A 74 -9.00 8.67 4.40
N GLN A 75 -9.04 7.42 3.94
CA GLN A 75 -10.06 6.48 4.38
C GLN A 75 -9.79 6.02 5.82
N ALA A 76 -10.86 5.67 6.54
CA ALA A 76 -10.75 5.12 7.87
C ALA A 76 -9.88 3.84 7.89
N PRO A 77 -9.14 3.59 8.99
CA PRO A 77 -8.39 2.34 9.17
C PRO A 77 -9.26 1.10 8.99
N LEU A 78 -8.67 -0.02 8.53
CA LEU A 78 -9.37 -1.30 8.57
C LEU A 78 -9.53 -1.78 10.02
N THR A 79 -10.66 -2.45 10.24
CA THR A 79 -11.01 -3.15 11.47
C THR A 79 -11.25 -4.63 11.15
N GLU A 80 -11.36 -5.51 12.15
CA GLU A 80 -11.64 -6.94 11.94
C GLU A 80 -12.97 -7.23 11.21
N LEU A 81 -13.84 -6.24 11.05
CA LEU A 81 -15.15 -6.36 10.42
C LEU A 81 -15.16 -6.05 8.91
N ASP A 82 -14.00 -5.70 8.32
CA ASP A 82 -13.84 -5.27 6.91
C ASP A 82 -13.45 -6.38 5.91
#